data_AF-A0A384IF87-F1
#
_entry.id   AF-A0A384IF87-F1
#
_cell.length_a   1.000
_cell.length_b   1.000
_cell.length_c   1.000
_cell.angle_alpha   90.00
_cell.angle_beta   90.00
_cell.angle_gamma   90.00
#
_symmetry.space_group_name_H-M   'P 1'
#
loop_
_entity.id
_entity.type
_entity.pdbx_description
1 polymer ?
#
loop_
_entity_poly.entity_id
_entity_poly.type
_entity_poly.pdbx_seq_one_letter_code
_entity_poly.pdbx_strand_id
1 'polypeptide(L)' 'MRSPAVRRNGQWWLVSEAGAVRTDDPVFASALDALATASAAADRAVAGLRARTDALPRPVDRR' A
#
# COMPACT_ATOMS: atom_id res chain seq x y z
N MET A 1 -3.57 -24.37 8.44
CA MET A 1 -3.29 -23.13 7.68
C MET A 1 -3.12 -23.49 6.21
N ARG A 2 -3.83 -22.82 5.29
CA ARG A 2 -3.54 -22.95 3.85
C ARG A 2 -2.37 -22.03 3.51
N SER A 3 -1.42 -22.52 2.71
CA SER A 3 -0.36 -21.65 2.18
C SER A 3 -0.98 -20.60 1.26
N PRO A 4 -0.71 -19.30 1.47
CA PRO A 4 -1.24 -18.23 0.63
C PRO A 4 -0.58 -18.19 -0.75
N ALA A 5 0.57 -18.83 -0.92
CA ALA A 5 1.26 -18.99 -2.19
C ALA A 5 1.45 -20.48 -2.52
N VAL A 6 1.06 -20.89 -3.73
CA VAL A 6 1.18 -22.28 -4.20
C VAL A 6 1.68 -22.33 -5.64
N ARG A 7 2.44 -23.38 -5.98
CA ARG A 7 2.88 -23.65 -7.34
C ARG A 7 1.99 -24.71 -7.98
N ARG A 8 1.32 -24.39 -9.10
CA ARG A 8 0.45 -25.29 -9.86
C ARG A 8 0.87 -25.28 -11.33
N ASN A 9 1.14 -26.46 -11.88
CA ASN A 9 1.55 -26.66 -13.28
C ASN A 9 2.80 -25.85 -13.69
N GLY A 10 3.70 -25.59 -12.74
CA GLY A 10 4.90 -24.78 -12.93
C GLY A 10 4.75 -23.30 -12.55
N GLN A 11 3.50 -22.82 -12.40
CA GLN A 11 3.17 -21.40 -12.25
C GLN A 11 2.84 -21.09 -10.79
N TRP A 12 3.18 -19.89 -10.33
CA TRP A 12 2.86 -19.43 -8.99
C TRP A 12 1.47 -18.78 -8.94
N TRP A 13 0.75 -19.08 -7.86
CA TRP A 13 -0.59 -18.58 -7.60
C TRP A 13 -0.66 -18.04 -6.18
N LEU A 14 -1.33 -16.90 -6.02
CA LEU A 14 -1.75 -16.37 -4.74
C LEU A 14 -3.18 -16.85 -4.49
N VAL A 15 -3.42 -17.43 -3.32
CA VAL A 15 -4.69 -18.04 -2.95
C VAL A 15 -5.20 -17.42 -1.65
N SER A 16 -6.44 -16.96 -1.68
CA SER A 16 -7.19 -16.48 -0.52
C SER A 16 -8.56 -17.15 -0.47
N GLU A 17 -9.38 -16.79 0.53
CA GLU A 17 -10.77 -17.24 0.58
C GLU A 17 -11.60 -16.70 -0.59
N ALA A 18 -11.21 -15.56 -1.16
CA ALA A 18 -11.88 -14.94 -2.29
C ALA A 18 -11.54 -15.58 -3.65
N GLY A 19 -10.52 -16.45 -3.71
CA GLY A 19 -10.13 -17.14 -4.94
C GLY A 19 -8.63 -17.27 -5.12
N ALA A 20 -8.21 -17.47 -6.37
CA ALA A 20 -6.81 -17.61 -6.74
C ALA A 20 -6.48 -16.71 -7.93
N VAL A 21 -5.35 -16.01 -7.85
CA VAL A 21 -4.82 -15.16 -8.93
C VAL A 21 -3.41 -15.61 -9.29
N ARG A 22 -3.06 -15.54 -10.57
CA ARG A 22 -1.70 -15.84 -11.02
C ARG A 22 -0.77 -14.69 -10.64
N THR A 23 0.45 -15.00 -10.24
CA THR A 23 1.44 -13.97 -9.90
C THR A 23 1.93 -13.18 -11.11
N ASP A 24 1.79 -13.72 -12.31
CA ASP A 24 2.17 -13.08 -13.59
C ASP A 24 0.97 -12.48 -14.34
N ASP A 25 -0.18 -12.35 -13.67
CA ASP A 25 -1.34 -11.67 -14.24
C ASP A 25 -1.06 -10.16 -14.36
N PRO A 26 -1.05 -9.59 -15.59
CA PRO A 26 -0.71 -8.19 -15.80
C PRO A 26 -1.77 -7.22 -15.25
N VAL A 27 -3.04 -7.64 -15.16
CA VAL A 27 -4.11 -6.80 -14.57
C VAL A 27 -3.91 -6.72 -13.07
N PHE A 28 -3.59 -7.85 -12.43
CA PHE A 28 -3.29 -7.88 -11.01
C PHE A 28 -2.04 -7.06 -10.67
N ALA A 29 -0.96 -7.21 -11.44
CA ALA A 29 0.26 -6.43 -11.26
C ALA A 29 -0.01 -4.91 -11.39
N SER A 30 -0.75 -4.50 -12.42
CA SER A 30 -1.11 -3.09 -12.61
C SER A 30 -1.96 -2.53 -11.46
N ALA A 31 -2.82 -3.34 -10.85
CA ALA A 31 -3.60 -2.91 -9.69
C ALA A 31 -2.72 -2.69 -8.45
N LEU A 32 -1.70 -3.54 -8.24
CA LEU A 32 -0.72 -3.36 -7.17
C LEU A 32 0.15 -2.11 -7.38
N ASP A 33 0.55 -1.84 -8.63
CA ASP A 33 1.32 -0.64 -8.97
C ASP A 33 0.50 0.65 -8.72
N ALA A 34 -0.78 0.62 -9.09
CA ALA A 34 -1.70 1.73 -8.82
C ALA A 34 -1.89 1.95 -7.31
N LEU A 35 -2.03 0.87 -6.54
CA LEU A 35 -2.12 0.93 -5.07
C LEU A 35 -0.84 1.54 -4.48
N ALA A 36 0.34 1.06 -4.87
CA ALA A 36 1.61 1.58 -4.39
C ALA A 36 1.78 3.08 -4.70
N THR A 37 1.36 3.51 -5.89
CA THR A 37 1.36 4.91 -6.29
C THR A 37 0.44 5.76 -5.41
N ALA A 38 -0.78 5.26 -5.12
CA ALA A 38 -1.73 5.95 -4.26
C ALA A 38 -1.22 6.05 -2.81
N SER A 39 -0.63 4.97 -2.27
CA SER A 39 -0.02 4.97 -0.94
C SER A 39 1.12 5.99 -0.84
N ALA A 40 2.03 6.03 -1.82
CA ALA A 40 3.12 6.99 -1.84
C ALA A 40 2.62 8.46 -1.97
N ALA A 41 1.50 8.68 -2.67
CA ALA A 41 0.86 10.00 -2.71
C ALA A 41 0.27 10.39 -1.36
N ALA A 42 -0.41 9.46 -0.67
CA ALA A 42 -0.96 9.69 0.66
C ALA A 42 0.15 9.99 1.69
N ASP A 43 1.23 9.22 1.68
CA ASP A 43 2.37 9.42 2.59
C ASP A 43 3.00 10.81 2.42
N ARG A 44 3.16 11.27 1.18
CA ARG A 44 3.63 12.63 0.88
C ARG A 44 2.68 13.71 1.37
N ALA A 45 1.37 13.51 1.21
CA ALA A 45 0.36 14.45 1.70
C ALA A 45 0.40 14.57 3.23
N VAL A 46 0.52 13.44 3.94
CA VAL A 46 0.65 13.40 5.40
C VAL A 46 1.94 14.06 5.86
N ALA A 47 3.07 13.79 5.19
CA ALA A 47 4.34 14.44 5.49
C ALA A 47 4.25 15.97 5.32
N GLY A 48 3.61 16.45 4.25
CA GLY A 48 3.38 17.87 4.01
C GLY A 48 2.47 18.53 5.06
N LEU A 49 1.49 17.80 5.59
CA LEU A 49 0.68 18.28 6.72
C LEU A 49 1.52 18.41 7.99
N ARG A 50 2.30 17.39 8.34
CA ARG A 50 3.17 17.40 9.53
C ARG A 50 4.17 18.55 9.49
N ALA A 51 4.83 18.75 8.35
CA ALA A 51 5.78 19.85 8.18
C ALA A 51 5.14 21.23 8.40
N ARG A 52 3.89 21.43 7.94
CA ARG A 52 3.14 22.68 8.19
C ARG A 52 2.77 22.85 9.65
N THR A 53 2.35 21.78 10.33
CA THR A 53 2.05 21.81 11.76
C THR A 53 3.28 22.15 12.58
N ASP A 54 4.45 21.57 12.24
CA ASP A 54 5.71 21.86 12.92
C ASP A 54 6.21 23.28 12.67
N ALA A 55 5.90 23.85 11.49
CA ALA A 55 6.23 25.23 11.15
C ALA A 55 5.29 26.27 11.78
N LEU A 56 4.11 25.87 12.24
CA LEU A 56 3.21 26.78 12.95
C LEU A 56 3.83 27.11 14.32
N PRO A 57 4.03 28.39 14.67
CA PRO A 57 4.54 28.73 15.99
C PRO A 57 3.60 28.17 17.04
N ARG A 58 4.14 27.35 17.95
CA ARG A 58 3.35 26.82 19.07
C ARG A 58 2.76 28.02 19.83
N PRO A 59 1.48 28.01 20.19
CA PRO A 59 0.89 29.10 20.97
C PRO A 59 1.73 29.26 22.23
N VAL A 60 2.35 30.43 22.38
CA VAL A 60 3.07 30.81 23.60
C VAL A 60 2.03 30.80 24.71
N ASP A 61 2.19 29.86 25.65
CA ASP A 61 1.42 29.80 26.88
C ASP A 61 1.74 31.06 27.68
N ARG A 62 0.95 32.13 27.50
CA ARG A 62 1.01 33.31 28.35
C ARG A 62 0.33 32.95 29.67
N ARG A 63 1.12 32.41 30.58
CA ARG A 63 0.82 32.41 32.01
C ARG A 63 1.01 33.81 32.60
#